data_AF-A0A821Z9Q8-F1
#
_entry.id   AF-A0A821Z9Q8-F1
#
_cell.length_a   1.000
_cell.length_b   1.000
_cell.length_c   1.000
_cell.angle_alpha   90.00
_cell.angle_beta   90.00
_cell.angle_gamma   90.00
#
_symmetry.space_group_name_H-M   'P 1'
#
loop_
_entity.id
_entity.type
_entity.pdbx_description
1 polymer ?
#
loop_
_entity_poly.entity_id
_entity_poly.type
_entity_poly.pdbx_seq_one_letter_code
_entity_poly.pdbx_strand_id
1 'polypeptide(L)'
;PLRSTLLNSNSIWKKNGITVAGGNGAGASTNQLNVPHGLFVDDDQTLYIAEYGNSRIVEWKSGATNGRVIVGGNGSGSRLDQISNPGDVIVDKVRDCLFIGDSGNNRVLRWSLRGENTGEIITNDESRSGSLTMDEQGYLYVTDAHRQLVKRWGVGENQGVVVAGGNGVGDQLNQFNIPTKVFVDRDLSVYVSDGNNDRVMKWVKGANKGIVVAGGRGKGSSLSQLNYPEGVVVDQLGTVYVADRGNHRIMRWRKGAQEVLKETESMISHTKSSFIKSWKEFQHVYNTANNDDTLKQSKEYEEAQKIYDELNKAHQEDRLVQA
;
A
#
# COMPACT_ATOMS: atom_id res chain seq x y z
N PRO A 1 8.52 -3.71 -9.59
CA PRO A 1 8.31 -2.25 -9.62
C PRO A 1 7.54 -1.84 -10.89
N LEU A 2 6.26 -2.23 -10.99
CA LEU A 2 5.32 -1.62 -11.91
C LEU A 2 4.43 -0.71 -11.06
N ARG A 3 4.64 0.59 -11.12
CA ARG A 3 3.71 1.56 -10.53
C ARG A 3 3.26 2.51 -11.62
N SER A 4 2.29 2.03 -12.40
CA SER A 4 1.45 2.77 -13.34
C SER A 4 2.16 3.82 -14.20
N THR A 5 2.59 3.43 -15.40
CA THR A 5 2.32 4.31 -16.55
C THR A 5 0.84 4.67 -16.48
N LEU A 6 0.52 5.98 -16.46
CA LEU A 6 -0.83 6.54 -16.34
C LEU A 6 -1.89 5.55 -16.83
N LEU A 7 -2.58 4.90 -15.90
CA LEU A 7 -3.76 4.12 -16.25
C LEU A 7 -4.71 5.13 -16.86
N ASN A 8 -4.89 5.05 -18.18
CA ASN A 8 -5.71 6.00 -18.92
C ASN A 8 -7.09 5.98 -18.24
N SER A 9 -7.58 7.13 -17.78
CA SER A 9 -8.78 7.22 -16.92
C SER A 9 -10.05 6.70 -17.59
N ASN A 10 -9.99 6.42 -18.90
CA ASN A 10 -11.02 5.80 -19.72
C ASN A 10 -10.87 4.28 -19.89
N SER A 11 -10.02 3.62 -19.10
CA SER A 11 -9.87 2.16 -19.14
C SER A 11 -11.18 1.49 -18.71
N ILE A 12 -11.88 0.87 -19.66
CA ILE A 12 -13.08 0.07 -19.37
C ILE A 12 -12.61 -1.25 -18.75
N TRP A 13 -12.69 -1.36 -17.43
CA TRP A 13 -12.45 -2.61 -16.73
C TRP A 13 -13.50 -3.64 -17.13
N LYS A 14 -13.07 -4.83 -17.55
CA LYS A 14 -13.99 -5.94 -17.76
C LYS A 14 -14.59 -6.32 -16.40
N LYS A 15 -15.92 -6.46 -16.35
CA LYS A 15 -16.65 -6.77 -15.10
C LYS A 15 -16.37 -8.18 -14.57
N ASN A 16 -15.90 -9.08 -15.41
CA ASN A 16 -15.63 -10.47 -15.04
C ASN A 16 -14.14 -10.66 -14.76
N GLY A 17 -13.83 -11.23 -13.60
CA GLY A 17 -12.52 -11.82 -13.35
C GLY A 17 -12.30 -13.04 -14.24
N ILE A 18 -11.04 -13.33 -14.52
CA ILE A 18 -10.64 -14.55 -15.24
C ILE A 18 -9.62 -15.30 -14.37
N THR A 19 -9.73 -16.62 -14.33
CA THR A 19 -8.69 -17.46 -13.72
C THR A 19 -7.49 -17.49 -14.66
N VAL A 20 -6.32 -17.05 -14.16
CA VAL A 20 -5.06 -17.02 -14.94
C VAL A 20 -4.03 -18.04 -14.46
N ALA A 21 -4.24 -18.65 -13.30
CA ALA A 21 -3.42 -19.72 -12.74
C ALA A 21 -4.29 -20.60 -11.82
N GLY A 22 -4.01 -21.91 -11.80
CA GLY A 22 -4.82 -22.87 -11.03
C GLY A 22 -6.25 -23.05 -11.57
N GLY A 23 -7.22 -23.21 -10.66
CA GLY A 23 -8.64 -23.39 -10.99
C GLY A 23 -9.10 -24.85 -11.15
N ASN A 24 -8.19 -25.81 -11.07
CA ASN A 24 -8.47 -27.25 -11.24
C ASN A 24 -8.50 -28.03 -9.90
N GLY A 25 -8.98 -27.37 -8.84
CA GLY A 25 -8.94 -27.89 -7.47
C GLY A 25 -7.58 -27.72 -6.78
N ALA A 26 -7.56 -27.98 -5.47
CA ALA A 26 -6.34 -27.95 -4.68
C ALA A 26 -5.52 -29.22 -4.91
N GLY A 27 -4.21 -29.07 -5.16
CA GLY A 27 -3.32 -30.20 -5.41
C GLY A 27 -1.94 -29.76 -5.91
N ALA A 28 -1.09 -30.74 -6.21
CA ALA A 28 0.31 -30.52 -6.60
C ALA A 28 0.56 -30.69 -8.11
N SER A 29 -0.46 -30.98 -8.90
CA SER A 29 -0.34 -31.07 -10.36
C SER A 29 0.07 -29.73 -10.97
N THR A 30 0.63 -29.74 -12.19
CA THR A 30 1.11 -28.52 -12.87
C THR A 30 0.02 -27.51 -13.17
N ASN A 31 -1.26 -27.92 -13.20
CA ASN A 31 -2.43 -27.06 -13.40
C ASN A 31 -3.21 -26.80 -12.09
N GLN A 32 -2.64 -27.14 -10.93
CA GLN A 32 -3.24 -26.98 -9.61
C GLN A 32 -2.37 -26.10 -8.71
N LEU A 33 -3.00 -25.48 -7.72
CA LEU A 33 -2.35 -24.73 -6.65
C LEU A 33 -2.97 -25.16 -5.32
N ASN A 34 -2.19 -25.14 -4.24
CA ASN A 34 -2.63 -25.43 -2.88
C ASN A 34 -2.21 -24.27 -1.96
N VAL A 35 -3.18 -23.51 -1.46
CA VAL A 35 -2.95 -22.34 -0.58
C VAL A 35 -1.93 -21.35 -1.19
N PRO A 36 -2.22 -20.70 -2.33
CA PRO A 36 -1.37 -19.63 -2.84
C PRO A 36 -1.37 -18.45 -1.87
N HIS A 37 -0.20 -17.89 -1.54
CA HIS A 37 -0.04 -16.84 -0.53
C HIS A 37 0.42 -15.52 -1.17
N GLY A 38 1.71 -15.40 -1.46
CA GLY A 38 2.28 -14.24 -2.14
C GLY A 38 2.27 -14.42 -3.66
N LEU A 39 2.19 -13.30 -4.37
CA LEU A 39 2.33 -13.28 -5.82
C LEU A 39 3.08 -12.06 -6.29
N PHE A 40 3.79 -12.23 -7.41
CA PHE A 40 4.45 -11.16 -8.14
C PHE A 40 4.14 -11.31 -9.62
N VAL A 41 3.89 -10.18 -10.29
CA VAL A 41 3.71 -10.13 -11.75
C VAL A 41 4.83 -9.28 -12.31
N ASP A 42 5.58 -9.83 -13.27
CA ASP A 42 6.61 -9.09 -13.99
C ASP A 42 6.05 -8.33 -15.21
N ASP A 43 6.92 -7.57 -15.88
CA ASP A 43 6.55 -6.73 -17.03
C ASP A 43 6.11 -7.55 -18.25
N ASP A 44 6.49 -8.84 -18.31
CA ASP A 44 6.06 -9.80 -19.34
C ASP A 44 4.69 -10.42 -19.02
N GLN A 45 4.02 -9.97 -17.94
CA GLN A 45 2.81 -10.56 -17.39
C GLN A 45 2.98 -12.03 -16.97
N THR A 46 4.20 -12.42 -16.59
CA THR A 46 4.47 -13.71 -15.96
C THR A 46 4.17 -13.59 -14.48
N LEU A 47 3.33 -14.51 -13.99
CA LEU A 47 2.93 -14.60 -12.60
C LEU A 47 3.86 -15.57 -11.86
N TYR A 48 4.40 -15.12 -10.74
CA TYR A 48 5.18 -15.91 -9.80
C TYR A 48 4.37 -16.05 -8.53
N ILE A 49 4.19 -17.28 -8.05
CA ILE A 49 3.30 -17.59 -6.93
C ILE A 49 4.10 -18.30 -5.84
N ALA A 50 4.11 -17.72 -4.64
CA ALA A 50 4.51 -18.41 -3.43
C ALA A 50 3.39 -19.36 -3.02
N GLU A 51 3.56 -20.64 -3.33
CA GLU A 51 2.56 -21.65 -3.05
C GLU A 51 2.84 -22.31 -1.70
N TYR A 52 2.16 -21.80 -0.67
CA TYR A 52 2.37 -22.20 0.72
C TYR A 52 2.15 -23.70 0.92
N GLY A 53 1.02 -24.24 0.43
CA GLY A 53 0.56 -25.59 0.74
C GLY A 53 1.42 -26.71 0.15
N ASN A 54 2.13 -26.44 -0.95
CA ASN A 54 3.04 -27.41 -1.59
C ASN A 54 4.52 -27.02 -1.47
N SER A 55 4.84 -25.98 -0.70
CA SER A 55 6.22 -25.51 -0.46
C SER A 55 7.03 -25.37 -1.75
N ARG A 56 6.50 -24.57 -2.66
CA ARG A 56 7.11 -24.32 -3.97
C ARG A 56 6.82 -22.92 -4.49
N ILE A 57 7.67 -22.42 -5.37
CA ILE A 57 7.40 -21.25 -6.20
C ILE A 57 7.02 -21.73 -7.60
N VAL A 58 5.87 -21.27 -8.09
CA VAL A 58 5.35 -21.63 -9.42
C VAL A 58 5.33 -20.41 -10.32
N GLU A 59 5.89 -20.55 -11.51
CA GLU A 59 5.83 -19.57 -12.59
C GLU A 59 4.67 -19.93 -13.55
N TRP A 60 3.85 -18.93 -13.87
CA TRP A 60 2.74 -19.03 -14.81
C TRP A 60 2.85 -17.93 -15.86
N LYS A 61 3.20 -18.30 -17.08
CA LYS A 61 3.26 -17.35 -18.20
C LYS A 61 1.85 -16.92 -18.62
N SER A 62 1.73 -15.72 -19.16
CA SER A 62 0.46 -15.23 -19.70
C SER A 62 -0.13 -16.23 -20.72
N GLY A 63 -1.38 -16.62 -20.50
CA GLY A 63 -2.11 -17.59 -21.32
C GLY A 63 -1.77 -19.06 -21.08
N ALA A 64 -0.85 -19.40 -20.18
CA ALA A 64 -0.49 -20.80 -19.90
C ALA A 64 -1.60 -21.53 -19.11
N THR A 65 -1.84 -22.80 -19.45
CA THR A 65 -2.78 -23.68 -18.73
C THR A 65 -2.12 -24.46 -17.59
N ASN A 66 -0.79 -24.49 -17.56
CA ASN A 66 0.03 -25.18 -16.58
C ASN A 66 1.14 -24.23 -16.10
N GLY A 67 1.41 -24.28 -14.80
CA GLY A 67 2.55 -23.65 -14.17
C GLY A 67 3.80 -24.52 -14.24
N ARG A 68 4.96 -23.86 -14.12
CA ARG A 68 6.27 -24.50 -14.01
C ARG A 68 6.80 -24.26 -12.60
N VAL A 69 7.15 -25.33 -11.90
CA VAL A 69 7.85 -25.20 -10.61
C VAL A 69 9.26 -24.70 -10.87
N ILE A 70 9.62 -23.58 -10.26
CA ILE A 70 10.95 -22.96 -10.43
C ILE A 70 11.81 -23.08 -9.17
N VAL A 71 11.19 -23.21 -7.99
CA VAL A 71 11.87 -23.43 -6.70
C VAL A 71 11.05 -24.36 -5.82
N GLY A 72 11.71 -25.25 -5.10
CA GLY A 72 11.06 -26.22 -4.20
C GLY A 72 10.31 -27.33 -4.95
N GLY A 73 9.26 -27.88 -4.33
CA GLY A 73 8.49 -29.00 -4.89
C GLY A 73 9.13 -30.39 -4.73
N ASN A 74 10.33 -30.45 -4.15
CA ASN A 74 11.09 -31.63 -3.73
C ASN A 74 10.91 -31.93 -2.21
N GLY A 75 9.73 -31.56 -1.68
CA GLY A 75 9.39 -31.69 -0.25
C GLY A 75 9.75 -30.46 0.58
N SER A 76 8.95 -30.21 1.63
CA SER A 76 9.20 -29.13 2.58
C SER A 76 10.46 -29.43 3.41
N GLY A 77 11.36 -28.46 3.51
CA GLY A 77 12.59 -28.60 4.29
C GLY A 77 13.45 -27.34 4.28
N SER A 78 14.61 -27.40 4.94
CA SER A 78 15.52 -26.26 5.15
C SER A 78 16.82 -26.34 4.33
N ARG A 79 16.98 -27.35 3.48
CA ARG A 79 18.11 -27.41 2.52
C ARG A 79 18.03 -26.23 1.55
N LEU A 80 19.13 -25.91 0.89
CA LEU A 80 19.17 -24.79 -0.06
C LEU A 80 18.39 -25.06 -1.35
N ASP A 81 18.10 -26.32 -1.66
CA ASP A 81 17.20 -26.74 -2.75
C ASP A 81 15.74 -26.92 -2.30
N GLN A 82 15.43 -26.68 -1.02
CA GLN A 82 14.10 -26.83 -0.44
C GLN A 82 13.61 -25.51 0.16
N ILE A 83 12.29 -25.36 0.25
CA ILE A 83 11.64 -24.27 0.99
C ILE A 83 10.51 -24.85 1.83
N SER A 84 10.01 -24.09 2.78
CA SER A 84 8.91 -24.45 3.67
C SER A 84 7.98 -23.27 3.85
N ASN A 85 6.70 -23.45 3.52
CA ASN A 85 5.64 -22.44 3.75
C ASN A 85 6.01 -21.04 3.21
N PRO A 86 6.35 -20.90 1.91
CA PRO A 86 6.75 -19.61 1.37
C PRO A 86 5.64 -18.56 1.49
N GLY A 87 5.97 -17.42 2.08
CA GLY A 87 5.03 -16.33 2.35
C GLY A 87 4.93 -15.31 1.21
N ASP A 88 6.05 -15.02 0.55
CA ASP A 88 6.12 -14.03 -0.53
C ASP A 88 7.19 -14.39 -1.56
N VAL A 89 7.04 -13.83 -2.76
CA VAL A 89 8.03 -13.93 -3.83
C VAL A 89 8.10 -12.62 -4.58
N ILE A 90 9.31 -12.15 -4.91
CA ILE A 90 9.52 -11.02 -5.82
C ILE A 90 10.62 -11.36 -6.82
N VAL A 91 10.56 -10.78 -8.01
CA VAL A 91 11.54 -11.03 -9.08
C VAL A 91 12.36 -9.78 -9.36
N ASP A 92 13.67 -9.99 -9.49
CA ASP A 92 14.63 -9.04 -10.01
C ASP A 92 15.08 -9.49 -11.40
N LYS A 93 14.36 -9.02 -12.42
CA LYS A 93 14.61 -9.36 -13.83
C LYS A 93 15.96 -8.82 -14.32
N VAL A 94 16.47 -7.73 -13.75
CA VAL A 94 17.76 -7.16 -14.16
C VAL A 94 18.90 -8.13 -13.83
N ARG A 95 18.75 -8.89 -12.74
CA ARG A 95 19.77 -9.82 -12.24
C ARG A 95 19.40 -11.28 -12.45
N ASP A 96 18.29 -11.56 -13.12
CA ASP A 96 17.71 -12.89 -13.32
C ASP A 96 17.66 -13.68 -12.00
N CYS A 97 17.11 -13.09 -10.95
CA CYS A 97 16.91 -13.79 -9.69
C CYS A 97 15.55 -13.50 -9.09
N LEU A 98 15.14 -14.37 -8.18
CA LEU A 98 13.97 -14.18 -7.34
C LEU A 98 14.38 -14.15 -5.87
N PHE A 99 13.62 -13.42 -5.08
CA PHE A 99 13.71 -13.43 -3.62
C PHE A 99 12.46 -14.10 -3.06
N ILE A 100 12.65 -15.00 -2.09
CA ILE A 100 11.58 -15.79 -1.48
C ILE A 100 11.59 -15.56 0.03
N GLY A 101 10.45 -15.17 0.57
CA GLY A 101 10.19 -15.27 2.00
C GLY A 101 9.92 -16.74 2.33
N ASP A 102 10.95 -17.46 2.77
CA ASP A 102 10.86 -18.87 3.16
C ASP A 102 10.45 -18.96 4.64
N SER A 103 9.22 -18.54 4.91
CA SER A 103 8.73 -18.18 6.25
C SER A 103 8.64 -19.37 7.20
N GLY A 104 8.48 -20.60 6.70
CA GLY A 104 8.59 -21.81 7.53
C GLY A 104 10.00 -22.03 8.09
N ASN A 105 11.01 -21.54 7.38
CA ASN A 105 12.42 -21.61 7.78
C ASN A 105 12.97 -20.28 8.35
N ASN A 106 12.13 -19.25 8.51
CA ASN A 106 12.51 -17.92 9.00
C ASN A 106 13.69 -17.30 8.24
N ARG A 107 13.74 -17.48 6.92
CA ARG A 107 14.83 -16.98 6.08
C ARG A 107 14.31 -16.33 4.80
N VAL A 108 15.17 -15.49 4.21
CA VAL A 108 14.98 -15.03 2.83
C VAL A 108 16.03 -15.69 1.94
N LEU A 109 15.58 -16.33 0.87
CA LEU A 109 16.45 -16.89 -0.15
C LEU A 109 16.50 -15.97 -1.36
N ARG A 110 17.69 -15.82 -1.94
CA ARG A 110 17.88 -15.40 -3.34
C ARG A 110 18.08 -16.66 -4.18
N TRP A 111 17.36 -16.78 -5.28
CA TRP A 111 17.51 -17.90 -6.20
C TRP A 111 17.82 -17.41 -7.60
N SER A 112 18.88 -17.94 -8.20
CA SER A 112 19.29 -17.61 -9.57
C SER A 112 18.39 -18.30 -10.59
N LEU A 113 17.85 -17.53 -11.54
CA LEU A 113 17.11 -18.05 -12.69
C LEU A 113 18.05 -18.52 -13.81
N ARG A 114 19.37 -18.40 -13.64
CA ARG A 114 20.39 -18.75 -14.64
C ARG A 114 20.84 -20.22 -14.60
N GLY A 115 20.07 -21.08 -13.94
CA GLY A 115 20.27 -22.54 -13.96
C GLY A 115 20.90 -23.14 -12.71
N GLU A 116 20.92 -22.41 -11.60
CA GLU A 116 21.24 -22.98 -10.30
C GLU A 116 20.00 -23.64 -9.69
N ASN A 117 20.18 -24.81 -9.07
CA ASN A 117 19.10 -25.57 -8.41
C ASN A 117 19.13 -25.41 -6.88
N THR A 118 19.75 -24.34 -6.39
CA THR A 118 19.88 -24.03 -4.96
C THR A 118 19.78 -22.53 -4.72
N GLY A 119 19.24 -22.14 -3.57
CA GLY A 119 19.18 -20.76 -3.12
C GLY A 119 20.38 -20.33 -2.30
N GLU A 120 20.58 -19.03 -2.21
CA GLU A 120 21.51 -18.36 -1.32
C GLU A 120 20.74 -17.67 -0.20
N ILE A 121 21.18 -17.84 1.05
CA ILE A 121 20.54 -17.21 2.20
C ILE A 121 20.96 -15.73 2.25
N ILE A 122 19.99 -14.83 2.11
CA ILE A 122 20.18 -13.38 2.31
C ILE A 122 20.12 -13.04 3.80
N THR A 123 19.23 -13.68 4.54
CA THR A 123 19.10 -13.50 5.98
C THR A 123 18.36 -14.68 6.64
N ASN A 124 18.70 -15.00 7.89
CA ASN A 124 17.99 -15.98 8.76
C ASN A 124 17.13 -15.26 9.83
N ASP A 125 16.82 -14.00 9.56
CA ASP A 125 16.14 -13.10 10.48
C ASP A 125 14.72 -12.77 10.00
N GLU A 126 14.10 -13.62 9.17
CA GLU A 126 12.74 -13.33 8.68
C GLU A 126 11.69 -13.84 9.70
N SER A 127 10.49 -13.24 9.71
CA SER A 127 9.40 -13.72 10.56
C SER A 127 8.13 -13.95 9.74
N ARG A 128 7.50 -15.12 9.90
CA ARG A 128 6.10 -15.55 9.61
C ARG A 128 5.34 -15.00 8.38
N SER A 129 5.43 -13.73 8.04
CA SER A 129 4.77 -13.06 6.92
C SER A 129 5.51 -13.23 5.58
N GLY A 130 6.84 -13.35 5.58
CA GLY A 130 7.62 -13.42 4.35
C GLY A 130 7.69 -12.10 3.59
N SER A 131 7.19 -10.98 4.13
CA SER A 131 6.95 -9.77 3.34
C SER A 131 8.24 -9.21 2.72
N LEU A 132 8.28 -9.19 1.38
CA LEU A 132 9.36 -8.62 0.61
C LEU A 132 8.87 -7.42 -0.21
N THR A 133 9.72 -6.42 -0.40
CA THR A 133 9.55 -5.43 -1.46
C THR A 133 10.90 -5.00 -2.01
N MET A 134 10.91 -4.36 -3.18
CA MET A 134 12.14 -3.91 -3.81
C MET A 134 11.91 -2.54 -4.46
N ASP A 135 12.87 -1.64 -4.29
CA ASP A 135 12.85 -0.33 -4.94
C ASP A 135 13.35 -0.39 -6.40
N GLU A 136 13.27 0.72 -7.11
CA GLU A 136 13.67 0.82 -8.52
C GLU A 136 15.20 0.69 -8.71
N GLN A 137 16.00 0.80 -7.65
CA GLN A 137 17.44 0.59 -7.68
C GLN A 137 17.84 -0.87 -7.40
N GLY A 138 16.87 -1.71 -6.98
CA GLY A 138 17.08 -3.11 -6.67
C GLY A 138 17.48 -3.38 -5.22
N TYR A 139 17.25 -2.45 -4.29
CA TYR A 139 17.39 -2.77 -2.88
C TYR A 139 16.19 -3.59 -2.41
N LEU A 140 16.47 -4.74 -1.81
CA LEU A 140 15.48 -5.59 -1.16
C LEU A 140 15.16 -5.03 0.21
N TYR A 141 13.88 -4.97 0.57
CA TYR A 141 13.39 -4.62 1.91
C TYR A 141 12.63 -5.80 2.49
N VAL A 142 12.93 -6.15 3.73
CA VAL A 142 12.35 -7.30 4.43
C VAL A 142 11.83 -6.85 5.79
N THR A 143 10.59 -7.24 6.09
CA THR A 143 10.02 -7.08 7.43
C THR A 143 10.50 -8.21 8.34
N ASP A 144 11.05 -7.88 9.51
CA ASP A 144 11.34 -8.81 10.58
C ASP A 144 10.47 -8.46 11.80
N ALA A 145 9.35 -9.17 11.92
CA ALA A 145 8.41 -9.02 13.03
C ALA A 145 8.87 -9.74 14.31
N HIS A 146 9.94 -10.52 14.30
CA HIS A 146 10.56 -11.00 15.54
C HIS A 146 11.42 -9.90 16.16
N ARG A 147 12.20 -9.18 15.35
CA ARG A 147 13.04 -8.05 15.80
C ARG A 147 12.36 -6.69 15.73
N GLN A 148 11.10 -6.63 15.31
CA GLN A 148 10.30 -5.40 15.25
C GLN A 148 10.96 -4.33 14.37
N LEU A 149 11.34 -4.71 13.14
CA LEU A 149 12.09 -3.82 12.26
C LEU A 149 11.88 -4.13 10.78
N VAL A 150 12.35 -3.22 9.94
CA VAL A 150 12.57 -3.45 8.50
C VAL A 150 14.05 -3.25 8.20
N LYS A 151 14.65 -4.22 7.51
CA LYS A 151 16.02 -4.12 6.97
C LYS A 151 15.97 -3.96 5.45
N ARG A 152 16.98 -3.28 4.90
CA ARG A 152 17.25 -3.25 3.45
C ARG A 152 18.60 -3.90 3.13
N TRP A 153 18.70 -4.50 1.94
CA TRP A 153 19.93 -5.03 1.38
C TRP A 153 20.11 -4.52 -0.04
N GLY A 154 21.28 -3.97 -0.32
CA GLY A 154 21.77 -3.69 -1.65
C GLY A 154 22.36 -4.93 -2.31
N VAL A 155 22.68 -4.78 -3.59
CA VAL A 155 23.31 -5.84 -4.38
C VAL A 155 24.68 -6.18 -3.80
N GLY A 156 24.88 -7.45 -3.44
CA GLY A 156 26.14 -7.94 -2.86
C GLY A 156 26.36 -7.52 -1.41
N GLU A 157 25.40 -6.85 -0.76
CA GLU A 157 25.48 -6.58 0.68
C GLU A 157 25.19 -7.87 1.46
N ASN A 158 26.13 -8.27 2.32
CA ASN A 158 25.99 -9.46 3.17
C ASN A 158 25.32 -9.16 4.53
N GLN A 159 24.99 -7.89 4.79
CA GLN A 159 24.40 -7.42 6.04
C GLN A 159 23.32 -6.39 5.72
N GLY A 160 22.16 -6.55 6.35
CA GLY A 160 21.04 -5.64 6.15
C GLY A 160 21.16 -4.37 6.99
N VAL A 161 20.77 -3.24 6.42
CA VAL A 161 20.70 -1.95 7.12
C VAL A 161 19.28 -1.74 7.65
N VAL A 162 19.12 -1.47 8.94
CA VAL A 162 17.81 -1.13 9.52
C VAL A 162 17.34 0.22 8.97
N VAL A 163 16.11 0.25 8.44
CA VAL A 163 15.50 1.45 7.84
C VAL A 163 14.20 1.88 8.51
N ALA A 164 13.60 1.03 9.34
CA ALA A 164 12.46 1.35 10.19
C ALA A 164 12.43 0.44 11.42
N GLY A 165 11.93 0.93 12.55
CA GLY A 165 11.83 0.18 13.80
C GLY A 165 13.20 -0.10 14.45
N GLY A 166 13.33 -1.29 15.06
CA GLY A 166 14.58 -1.75 15.69
C GLY A 166 14.74 -1.35 17.16
N ASN A 167 13.75 -0.68 17.75
CA ASN A 167 13.78 -0.24 19.15
C ASN A 167 12.88 -1.09 20.07
N GLY A 168 12.68 -2.36 19.70
CA GLY A 168 11.88 -3.33 20.45
C GLY A 168 10.37 -3.21 20.24
N VAL A 169 9.63 -4.03 20.99
CA VAL A 169 8.16 -4.06 20.97
C VAL A 169 7.61 -2.84 21.69
N GLY A 170 6.70 -2.10 21.04
CA GLY A 170 6.00 -0.97 21.65
C GLY A 170 5.22 -0.14 20.63
N ASP A 171 4.61 0.95 21.09
CA ASP A 171 3.75 1.85 20.30
C ASP A 171 4.37 3.23 20.06
N GLN A 172 5.61 3.46 20.52
CA GLN A 172 6.34 4.70 20.21
C GLN A 172 6.59 4.82 18.70
N LEU A 173 6.86 6.04 18.23
CA LEU A 173 7.04 6.32 16.79
C LEU A 173 8.30 5.68 16.19
N ASN A 174 9.20 5.13 17.00
CA ASN A 174 10.40 4.41 16.57
C ASN A 174 10.33 2.90 16.88
N GLN A 175 9.17 2.40 17.32
CA GLN A 175 8.92 1.00 17.70
C GLN A 175 7.82 0.38 16.81
N PHE A 176 7.78 -0.95 16.81
CA PHE A 176 6.71 -1.72 16.20
C PHE A 176 6.18 -2.78 17.17
N ASN A 177 5.00 -3.31 16.88
CA ASN A 177 4.45 -4.49 17.52
C ASN A 177 3.83 -5.39 16.45
N ILE A 178 4.57 -6.41 16.04
CA ILE A 178 4.24 -7.32 14.93
C ILE A 178 4.03 -6.54 13.62
N PRO A 179 5.08 -5.96 13.03
CA PRO A 179 5.00 -5.40 11.68
C PRO A 179 4.71 -6.53 10.67
N THR A 180 3.77 -6.32 9.75
CA THR A 180 3.26 -7.40 8.87
C THR A 180 3.72 -7.25 7.42
N LYS A 181 3.48 -6.10 6.79
CA LYS A 181 3.85 -5.84 5.39
C LYS A 181 4.67 -4.57 5.27
N VAL A 182 5.68 -4.62 4.41
CA VAL A 182 6.49 -3.47 4.01
C VAL A 182 6.18 -3.06 2.58
N PHE A 183 6.24 -1.76 2.35
CA PHE A 183 6.15 -1.13 1.05
C PHE A 183 7.16 0.01 0.96
N VAL A 184 7.78 0.20 -0.21
CA VAL A 184 8.67 1.32 -0.48
C VAL A 184 8.14 2.17 -1.65
N ASP A 185 8.07 3.49 -1.46
CA ASP A 185 7.71 4.45 -2.52
C ASP A 185 8.96 4.93 -3.30
N ARG A 186 8.74 5.78 -4.32
CA ARG A 186 9.82 6.30 -5.19
C ARG A 186 10.76 7.27 -4.49
N ASP A 187 10.30 7.89 -3.41
CA ASP A 187 11.12 8.75 -2.56
C ASP A 187 11.90 7.92 -1.52
N LEU A 188 11.86 6.59 -1.64
CA LEU A 188 12.47 5.62 -0.73
C LEU A 188 11.91 5.74 0.69
N SER A 189 10.67 6.21 0.84
CA SER A 189 9.98 6.13 2.11
C SER A 189 9.43 4.73 2.32
N VAL A 190 9.59 4.23 3.53
CA VAL A 190 9.16 2.88 3.95
C VAL A 190 7.82 2.98 4.68
N TYR A 191 6.82 2.27 4.21
CA TYR A 191 5.51 2.15 4.83
C TYR A 191 5.38 0.75 5.40
N VAL A 192 4.96 0.66 6.65
CA VAL A 192 4.86 -0.60 7.38
C VAL A 192 3.51 -0.67 8.05
N SER A 193 2.78 -1.76 7.81
CA SER A 193 1.62 -2.12 8.62
C SER A 193 2.10 -2.62 9.97
N ASP A 194 1.81 -1.88 11.04
CA ASP A 194 2.20 -2.18 12.41
C ASP A 194 1.01 -2.88 13.11
N GLY A 195 0.96 -4.20 12.93
CA GLY A 195 -0.27 -5.00 13.04
C GLY A 195 -0.94 -4.91 14.40
N ASN A 196 -0.21 -5.15 15.49
CA ASN A 196 -0.81 -5.11 16.83
C ASN A 196 -1.01 -3.69 17.38
N ASN A 197 -0.43 -2.67 16.74
CA ASN A 197 -0.66 -1.27 17.10
C ASN A 197 -1.77 -0.63 16.25
N ASP A 198 -2.45 -1.42 15.40
CA ASP A 198 -3.60 -0.98 14.60
C ASP A 198 -3.33 0.30 13.81
N ARG A 199 -2.15 0.37 13.20
CA ARG A 199 -1.69 1.56 12.47
C ARG A 199 -0.82 1.21 11.28
N VAL A 200 -0.70 2.16 10.35
CA VAL A 200 0.32 2.15 9.32
C VAL A 200 1.26 3.31 9.57
N MET A 201 2.55 3.00 9.53
CA MET A 201 3.61 3.93 9.83
C MET A 201 4.47 4.18 8.59
N LYS A 202 4.86 5.45 8.36
CA LYS A 202 5.77 5.87 7.30
C LYS A 202 7.10 6.35 7.90
N TRP A 203 8.22 5.81 7.41
CA TRP A 203 9.55 6.36 7.61
C TRP A 203 10.03 7.04 6.33
N VAL A 204 10.34 8.33 6.41
CA VAL A 204 11.09 9.01 5.36
C VAL A 204 12.53 8.49 5.40
N LYS A 205 13.18 8.37 4.24
CA LYS A 205 14.57 7.90 4.13
C LYS A 205 15.48 8.65 5.12
N GLY A 206 16.17 7.89 5.97
CA GLY A 206 17.10 8.41 6.98
C GLY A 206 16.47 8.89 8.29
N ALA A 207 15.14 8.83 8.44
CA ALA A 207 14.47 9.21 9.68
C ALA A 207 14.73 8.19 10.81
N ASN A 208 14.85 8.67 12.04
CA ASN A 208 15.00 7.83 13.24
C ASN A 208 13.66 7.41 13.87
N LYS A 209 12.56 7.99 13.42
CA LYS A 209 11.18 7.69 13.83
C LYS A 209 10.23 7.84 12.65
N GLY A 210 9.13 7.12 12.70
CA GLY A 210 8.08 7.15 11.71
C GLY A 210 7.00 8.17 12.05
N ILE A 211 6.01 8.21 11.17
CA ILE A 211 4.81 9.03 11.28
C ILE A 211 3.62 8.11 11.03
N VAL A 212 2.57 8.22 11.84
CA VAL A 212 1.32 7.50 11.60
C VAL A 212 0.64 8.10 10.37
N VAL A 213 0.37 7.28 9.36
CA VAL A 213 -0.30 7.71 8.11
C VAL A 213 -1.67 7.08 7.90
N ALA A 214 -2.02 6.05 8.67
CA ALA A 214 -3.37 5.50 8.78
C ALA A 214 -3.56 4.81 10.14
N GLY A 215 -4.78 4.81 10.66
CA GLY A 215 -5.10 4.23 11.97
C GLY A 215 -4.46 4.97 13.14
N GLY A 216 -4.05 4.23 14.17
CA GLY A 216 -3.37 4.77 15.36
C GLY A 216 -4.28 5.43 16.39
N ARG A 217 -5.61 5.29 16.25
CA ARG A 217 -6.63 5.71 17.24
C ARG A 217 -7.21 4.53 18.03
N GLY A 218 -6.36 3.54 18.27
CA GLY A 218 -6.72 2.25 18.84
C GLY A 218 -7.47 1.35 17.87
N LYS A 219 -7.62 0.10 18.30
CA LYS A 219 -8.41 -0.91 17.61
C LYS A 219 -9.86 -0.49 17.45
N GLY A 220 -10.41 -0.59 16.25
CA GLY A 220 -11.82 -0.37 16.02
C GLY A 220 -12.22 -0.35 14.54
N SER A 221 -13.47 0.01 14.28
CA SER A 221 -14.07 -0.03 12.94
C SER A 221 -14.45 1.35 12.38
N SER A 222 -14.15 2.44 13.09
CA SER A 222 -14.35 3.80 12.58
C SER A 222 -13.46 4.08 11.35
N LEU A 223 -13.67 5.23 10.69
CA LEU A 223 -12.86 5.65 9.54
C LEU A 223 -11.43 6.07 9.92
N SER A 224 -11.16 6.26 11.21
CA SER A 224 -9.85 6.65 11.76
C SER A 224 -9.16 5.50 12.50
N GLN A 225 -9.80 4.33 12.57
CA GLN A 225 -9.32 3.14 13.26
C GLN A 225 -9.06 1.99 12.30
N LEU A 226 -8.17 1.09 12.73
CA LEU A 226 -7.87 -0.19 12.07
C LEU A 226 -8.01 -1.31 13.10
N ASN A 227 -7.95 -2.55 12.63
CA ASN A 227 -7.91 -3.76 13.44
C ASN A 227 -6.99 -4.77 12.74
N TYR A 228 -5.76 -4.90 13.23
CA TYR A 228 -4.74 -5.80 12.71
C TYR A 228 -4.49 -5.64 11.20
N PRO A 229 -3.97 -4.48 10.74
CA PRO A 229 -3.65 -4.29 9.32
C PRO A 229 -2.55 -5.26 8.86
N GLU A 230 -2.78 -5.95 7.75
CA GLU A 230 -1.88 -7.00 7.24
C GLU A 230 -1.21 -6.64 5.90
N GLY A 231 -1.74 -5.65 5.17
CA GLY A 231 -1.19 -5.22 3.89
C GLY A 231 -1.25 -3.72 3.73
N VAL A 232 -0.24 -3.15 3.07
CA VAL A 232 -0.19 -1.72 2.73
C VAL A 232 0.36 -1.52 1.32
N VAL A 233 -0.30 -0.66 0.54
CA VAL A 233 0.26 -0.13 -0.72
C VAL A 233 -0.03 1.36 -0.84
N VAL A 234 0.84 2.09 -1.54
CA VAL A 234 0.71 3.52 -1.80
C VAL A 234 0.67 3.77 -3.31
N ASP A 235 -0.26 4.61 -3.76
CA ASP A 235 -0.30 5.06 -5.16
C ASP A 235 0.65 6.24 -5.43
N GLN A 236 0.68 6.72 -6.67
CA GLN A 236 1.55 7.83 -7.07
C GLN A 236 1.15 9.18 -6.46
N LEU A 237 -0.09 9.33 -6.01
CA LEU A 237 -0.61 10.53 -5.35
C LEU A 237 -0.32 10.51 -3.83
N GLY A 238 0.28 9.43 -3.33
CA GLY A 238 0.51 9.21 -1.91
C GLY A 238 -0.72 8.72 -1.14
N THR A 239 -1.75 8.21 -1.83
CA THR A 239 -2.89 7.55 -1.19
C THR A 239 -2.46 6.20 -0.65
N VAL A 240 -2.64 5.98 0.65
CA VAL A 240 -2.35 4.74 1.35
C VAL A 240 -3.58 3.85 1.33
N TYR A 241 -3.44 2.63 0.80
CA TYR A 241 -4.44 1.58 0.84
C TYR A 241 -4.01 0.50 1.82
N VAL A 242 -4.91 0.09 2.70
CA VAL A 242 -4.61 -0.83 3.81
C VAL A 242 -5.59 -1.98 3.80
N ALA A 243 -5.08 -3.21 3.85
CA ALA A 243 -5.87 -4.39 4.14
C ALA A 243 -6.11 -4.46 5.65
N ASP A 244 -7.26 -3.97 6.09
CA ASP A 244 -7.71 -3.94 7.48
C ASP A 244 -8.32 -5.29 7.85
N ARG A 245 -7.44 -6.28 7.97
CA ARG A 245 -7.75 -7.72 7.98
C ARG A 245 -8.73 -8.09 9.08
N GLY A 246 -8.55 -7.58 10.30
CA GLY A 246 -9.42 -7.85 11.44
C GLY A 246 -10.83 -7.27 11.28
N ASN A 247 -11.03 -6.31 10.38
CA ASN A 247 -12.33 -5.75 10.03
C ASN A 247 -12.84 -6.22 8.65
N HIS A 248 -12.15 -7.15 7.99
CA HIS A 248 -12.53 -7.72 6.69
C HIS A 248 -12.79 -6.66 5.60
N ARG A 249 -11.98 -5.59 5.58
CA ARG A 249 -12.16 -4.47 4.65
C ARG A 249 -10.85 -3.96 4.08
N ILE A 250 -10.94 -3.23 2.97
CA ILE A 250 -9.85 -2.42 2.43
C ILE A 250 -10.19 -0.95 2.69
N MET A 251 -9.25 -0.23 3.26
CA MET A 251 -9.41 1.19 3.57
C MET A 251 -8.42 2.03 2.77
N ARG A 252 -8.79 3.27 2.47
CA ARG A 252 -7.90 4.24 1.80
C ARG A 252 -7.79 5.54 2.60
N TRP A 253 -6.57 6.08 2.69
CA TRP A 253 -6.29 7.41 3.23
C TRP A 253 -5.52 8.21 2.19
N ARG A 254 -6.08 9.36 1.80
CA ARG A 254 -5.36 10.31 0.94
C ARG A 254 -4.23 10.96 1.74
N LYS A 255 -3.19 11.41 1.04
CA LYS A 255 -2.14 12.22 1.65
C LYS A 255 -2.75 13.42 2.39
N GLY A 256 -2.39 13.60 3.66
CA GLY A 256 -2.91 14.68 4.50
C GLY A 256 -4.33 14.45 5.07
N ALA A 257 -4.93 13.27 4.90
CA ALA A 257 -6.24 12.97 5.46
C ALA A 257 -6.25 13.16 6.99
N GLN A 258 -7.20 13.96 7.47
CA GLN A 258 -7.57 14.08 8.88
C GLN A 258 -9.00 13.56 9.07
N GLU A 259 -9.32 13.12 10.29
CA GLU A 259 -10.66 12.70 10.65
C GLU A 259 -11.63 13.89 10.54
N VAL A 260 -12.61 13.79 9.64
CA VAL A 260 -13.74 14.72 9.61
C VAL A 260 -14.67 14.32 10.75
N LEU A 261 -14.62 15.04 11.87
CA LEU A 261 -15.52 14.80 13.00
C LEU A 261 -16.97 15.01 12.53
N LYS A 262 -17.91 14.11 12.86
CA LYS A 262 -19.34 14.24 12.50
C LYS A 262 -19.96 15.59 12.89
N GLU A 263 -19.39 16.29 13.87
CA GLU A 263 -19.78 17.66 14.24
C GLU A 263 -19.52 18.66 13.11
N THR A 264 -18.45 18.48 12.33
CA THR A 264 -18.15 19.33 11.17
C THR A 264 -19.14 19.09 10.02
N GLU A 265 -19.67 17.88 9.81
CA GLU A 265 -20.72 17.65 8.80
C GLU A 265 -22.07 18.30 9.19
N SER A 266 -22.41 18.32 10.49
CA SER A 266 -23.57 19.04 11.01
C SER A 266 -23.42 20.57 10.87
N MET A 267 -22.22 21.08 11.15
CA MET A 267 -21.85 22.49 10.96
C MET A 267 -21.83 22.90 9.48
N ILE A 268 -21.35 22.03 8.59
CA ILE A 268 -21.33 22.23 7.13
C ILE A 268 -22.74 22.11 6.52
N SER A 269 -23.63 21.28 7.06
CA SER A 269 -25.00 21.17 6.55
C SER A 269 -25.88 22.36 6.98
N HIS A 270 -25.72 22.86 8.21
CA HIS A 270 -26.40 24.07 8.68
C HIS A 270 -25.89 25.32 7.96
N THR A 271 -24.58 25.43 7.72
CA THR A 271 -24.03 26.54 6.93
C THR A 271 -24.41 26.44 5.46
N LYS A 272 -24.46 25.26 4.82
CA LYS A 272 -24.95 25.12 3.43
C LYS A 272 -26.42 25.50 3.26
N SER A 273 -27.28 25.17 4.23
CA SER A 273 -28.72 25.48 4.16
C SER A 273 -28.99 26.98 4.31
N SER A 274 -28.32 27.66 5.25
CA SER A 274 -28.37 29.13 5.35
C SER A 274 -27.65 29.82 4.18
N PHE A 275 -26.58 29.23 3.63
CA PHE A 275 -25.87 29.72 2.44
C PHE A 275 -26.73 29.65 1.16
N ILE A 276 -27.48 28.57 0.93
CA ILE A 276 -28.31 28.45 -0.29
C ILE A 276 -29.47 29.46 -0.26
N LYS A 277 -29.98 29.78 0.93
CA LYS A 277 -31.04 30.78 1.10
C LYS A 277 -30.52 32.20 0.87
N SER A 278 -29.37 32.53 1.44
CA SER A 278 -28.68 33.82 1.24
C SER A 278 -28.12 33.99 -0.19
N TRP A 279 -27.72 32.91 -0.87
CA TRP A 279 -27.26 32.97 -2.26
C TRP A 279 -28.35 33.34 -3.28
N LYS A 280 -29.59 32.90 -3.05
CA LYS A 280 -30.73 33.29 -3.91
C LYS A 280 -31.14 34.74 -3.71
N GLU A 281 -31.10 35.23 -2.47
CA GLU A 281 -31.29 36.65 -2.14
C GLU A 281 -30.16 37.51 -2.74
N PHE A 282 -28.91 37.03 -2.66
CA PHE A 282 -27.73 37.64 -3.27
C PHE A 282 -27.83 37.75 -4.81
N GLN A 283 -28.22 36.68 -5.50
CA GLN A 283 -28.39 36.71 -6.96
C GLN A 283 -29.48 37.70 -7.40
N HIS A 284 -30.52 37.88 -6.59
CA HIS A 284 -31.56 38.85 -6.86
C HIS A 284 -31.04 40.30 -6.72
N VAL A 285 -30.30 40.60 -5.65
CA VAL A 285 -29.73 41.95 -5.41
C VAL A 285 -28.64 42.28 -6.45
N TYR A 286 -27.71 41.37 -6.72
CA TYR A 286 -26.60 41.60 -7.65
C TYR A 286 -27.07 41.79 -9.10
N ASN A 287 -28.05 41.00 -9.56
CA ASN A 287 -28.61 41.16 -10.91
C ASN A 287 -29.47 42.42 -11.07
N THR A 288 -30.03 42.94 -9.97
CA THR A 288 -30.82 44.18 -9.98
C THR A 288 -29.92 45.42 -9.91
N ALA A 289 -28.84 45.38 -9.11
CA ALA A 289 -27.89 46.49 -8.92
C ALA A 289 -26.95 46.73 -10.11
N ASN A 290 -26.77 45.77 -11.02
CA ASN A 290 -25.92 45.97 -12.21
C ASN A 290 -26.52 46.92 -13.26
N ASN A 291 -27.77 47.35 -13.09
CA ASN A 291 -28.46 48.31 -13.97
C ASN A 291 -28.80 49.65 -13.28
N ASP A 292 -28.36 49.87 -12.04
CA ASP A 292 -28.63 51.11 -11.29
C ASP A 292 -27.40 51.53 -10.45
N ASP A 293 -26.77 52.64 -10.83
CA ASP A 293 -25.53 53.13 -10.22
C ASP A 293 -25.70 53.64 -8.78
N THR A 294 -26.93 53.88 -8.32
CA THR A 294 -27.19 54.30 -6.93
C THR A 294 -27.11 53.14 -5.94
N LEU A 295 -27.37 51.91 -6.37
CA LEU A 295 -27.29 50.69 -5.55
C LEU A 295 -25.87 50.16 -5.38
N LYS A 296 -24.94 50.51 -6.28
CA LYS A 296 -23.51 50.12 -6.16
C LYS A 296 -22.79 50.78 -4.99
N GLN A 297 -23.35 51.86 -4.45
CA GLN A 297 -22.84 52.54 -3.25
C GLN A 297 -23.58 52.13 -1.97
N SER A 298 -24.51 51.17 -2.05
CA SER A 298 -25.21 50.69 -0.87
C SER A 298 -24.31 49.80 -0.03
N LYS A 299 -24.51 49.84 1.28
CA LYS A 299 -23.79 49.02 2.24
C LYS A 299 -24.02 47.52 1.98
N GLU A 300 -25.21 47.16 1.49
CA GLU A 300 -25.55 45.79 1.11
C GLU A 300 -24.75 45.31 -0.12
N TYR A 301 -24.46 46.20 -1.08
CA TYR A 301 -23.62 45.86 -2.24
C TYR A 301 -22.15 45.66 -1.84
N GLU A 302 -21.61 46.49 -0.94
CA GLU A 302 -20.25 46.30 -0.42
C GLU A 302 -20.08 45.00 0.37
N GLU A 303 -21.06 44.64 1.19
CA GLU A 303 -21.07 43.35 1.91
C GLU A 303 -21.19 42.17 0.93
N ALA A 304 -22.02 42.30 -0.10
CA ALA A 304 -22.15 41.32 -1.16
C ALA A 304 -20.82 41.13 -1.93
N GLN A 305 -20.09 42.20 -2.23
CA GLN A 305 -18.80 42.14 -2.92
C GLN A 305 -17.73 41.41 -2.08
N LYS A 306 -17.68 41.67 -0.76
CA LYS A 306 -16.76 40.95 0.15
C LYS A 306 -17.02 39.45 0.17
N ILE A 307 -18.29 39.05 0.23
CA ILE A 307 -18.68 37.63 0.20
C ILE A 307 -18.28 36.99 -1.14
N TYR A 308 -18.44 37.71 -2.25
CA TYR A 308 -18.03 37.24 -3.58
C TYR A 308 -16.51 37.04 -3.69
N ASP A 309 -15.72 37.97 -3.16
CA ASP A 309 -14.25 37.90 -3.18
C ASP A 309 -13.73 36.76 -2.27
N GLU A 310 -14.33 36.56 -1.10
CA GLU A 310 -14.01 35.42 -0.22
C GLU A 310 -14.33 34.08 -0.89
N LEU A 311 -15.44 33.98 -1.61
CA LEU A 311 -15.81 32.77 -2.36
C LEU A 311 -14.84 32.49 -3.52
N ASN A 312 -14.43 33.53 -4.26
CA ASN A 312 -13.44 33.37 -5.33
C ASN A 312 -12.08 32.95 -4.77
N LYS A 313 -11.68 33.47 -3.61
CA LYS A 313 -10.46 33.08 -2.93
C LYS A 313 -10.52 31.61 -2.48
N ALA A 314 -11.60 31.19 -1.83
CA ALA A 314 -11.82 29.79 -1.43
C ALA A 314 -11.83 28.84 -2.65
N HIS A 315 -12.43 29.26 -3.77
CA HIS A 315 -12.47 28.45 -5.00
C HIS A 315 -11.13 28.41 -5.76
N GLN A 316 -10.26 29.40 -5.56
CA GLN A 316 -8.87 29.37 -6.04
C GLN A 316 -7.99 28.49 -5.15
N GLU A 317 -8.16 28.55 -3.83
CA GLU A 317 -7.47 27.69 -2.87
C GLU A 317 -7.84 26.21 -3.07
N ASP A 318 -9.12 25.90 -3.32
CA ASP A 318 -9.57 24.54 -3.68
C ASP A 318 -8.98 24.06 -5.01
N ARG A 319 -8.78 24.96 -5.99
CA ARG A 319 -8.11 24.63 -7.26
C ARG A 319 -6.61 24.39 -7.10
N LEU A 320 -5.95 25.07 -6.15
CA LEU A 320 -4.55 24.84 -5.81
C LEU A 320 -4.33 23.55 -5.01
N VAL A 321 -5.36 23.05 -4.33
CA VAL A 321 -5.36 21.74 -3.65
C VAL A 321 -5.66 20.60 -4.64
N GLN A 322 -6.29 20.90 -5.78
CA GLN A 322 -6.61 19.93 -6.84
C GLN A 322 -5.62 19.91 -8.02
N ALA A 323 -4.71 20.89 -8.14
CA ALA A 323 -3.64 20.95 -9.13
C ALA A 323 -2.33 20.36 -8.58
#